data_AF-A0A6C0KIU1-F1
#
_entry.id   AF-A0A6C0KIU1-F1
#
_cell.length_a   1.000
_cell.length_b   1.000
_cell.length_c   1.000
_cell.angle_alpha   90.00
_cell.angle_beta   90.00
_cell.angle_gamma   90.00
#
_symmetry.space_group_name_H-M   'P 1'
#
loop_
_entity.id
_entity.type
_entity.pdbx_description
1 polymer ?
#
loop_
_entity_poly.entity_id
_entity_poly.type
_entity_poly.pdbx_seq_one_letter_code
_entity_poly.pdbx_strand_id
1 'polypeptide(L)' 'MNKAITQIFLFLLLTVLLLSFYMFIATIVYKSTAFKGIFSTWQFPMLLALFLDASFIE' A
#
# COMPACT_ATOMS: atom_id res chain seq x y z
N MET A 1 -2.60 -20.96 8.72
CA MET A 1 -1.66 -19.84 9.02
C MET A 1 -1.86 -19.42 10.46
N ASN A 2 -0.81 -19.13 11.24
CA ASN A 2 -0.98 -18.69 12.64
C ASN A 2 -1.70 -17.33 12.64
N LYS A 3 -2.82 -17.19 13.37
CA LYS A 3 -3.64 -15.97 13.40
C LYS A 3 -2.82 -14.71 13.73
N ALA A 4 -1.81 -14.84 14.59
CA ALA A 4 -0.91 -13.74 14.92
C ALA A 4 -0.09 -13.26 13.72
N ILE A 5 0.37 -14.17 12.85
CA ILE A 5 1.13 -13.85 11.64
C ILE A 5 0.25 -13.10 10.64
N THR A 6 -1.00 -13.56 10.44
CA THR A 6 -1.95 -12.89 9.55
C THR A 6 -2.22 -11.44 10.00
N GLN A 7 -2.44 -11.22 11.30
CA GLN A 7 -2.70 -9.89 11.85
C GLN A 7 -1.48 -8.96 11.70
N ILE A 8 -0.27 -9.46 11.99
CA ILE A 8 0.97 -8.69 11.78
C ILE A 8 1.16 -8.35 10.30
N PHE A 9 0.94 -9.31 9.41
CA PHE A 9 1.02 -9.08 7.97
C PHE A 9 0.03 -8.00 7.50
N LEU A 10 -1.24 -8.09 7.91
CA LEU A 10 -2.26 -7.10 7.57
C LEU A 10 -1.91 -5.71 8.11
N PHE A 11 -1.36 -5.62 9.32
CA PHE A 11 -0.92 -4.35 9.89
C PHE A 11 0.23 -3.71 9.10
N LEU A 12 1.25 -4.50 8.74
CA LEU A 12 2.36 -4.04 7.90
C LEU A 12 1.86 -3.61 6.51
N LEU A 13 0.97 -4.41 5.92
CA LEU A 13 0.39 -4.13 4.61
C LEU A 13 -0.42 -2.82 4.62
N LEU A 14 -1.24 -2.61 5.65
CA LEU A 14 -1.98 -1.37 5.85
C LEU A 14 -1.04 -0.16 6.00
N THR A 15 0.05 -0.32 6.73
CA THR A 15 1.05 0.75 6.91
C THR A 15 1.67 1.15 5.57
N VAL A 16 2.08 0.17 4.76
CA VAL A 16 2.65 0.42 3.43
C VAL A 16 1.61 0.98 2.46
N LEU A 17 0.33 0.56 2.57
CA LEU A 17 -0.77 1.10 1.78
C LEU A 17 -0.95 2.60 2.03
N LEU A 18 -0.95 3.05 3.30
CA LEU A 18 -1.08 4.46 3.65
C LEU A 18 0.11 5.30 3.15
N LEU A 19 1.34 4.79 3.27
CA LEU A 19 2.53 5.45 2.72
C LEU A 19 2.45 5.56 1.19
N SER A 20 2.01 4.50 0.53
CA SER A 20 1.81 4.46 -0.93
C SER A 20 0.71 5.44 -1.37
N PHE A 21 -0.38 5.55 -0.61
CA PHE A 21 -1.43 6.54 -0.87
C PHE A 21 -0.92 7.98 -0.76
N TYR A 22 -0.12 8.27 0.27
CA TYR A 22 0.51 9.59 0.41
C TYR A 22 1.40 9.92 -0.81
N MET A 23 2.27 8.98 -1.21
CA MET A 23 3.12 9.15 -2.39
C MET A 23 2.30 9.29 -3.68
N PHE A 24 1.23 8.52 -3.83
CA PHE A 24 0.30 8.61 -4.96
C PHE A 24 -0.30 10.00 -5.09
N ILE A 25 -0.83 10.55 -3.99
CA ILE A 25 -1.38 11.92 -3.98
C ILE A 25 -0.28 12.95 -4.25
N ALA A 26 0.90 12.82 -3.63
CA ALA A 26 2.04 13.70 -3.87
C ALA A 26 2.50 13.72 -5.34
N THR A 27 2.53 12.55 -6.00
CA THR A 27 2.95 12.42 -7.39
C THR A 27 1.86 12.83 -8.39
N ILE A 28 0.59 12.51 -8.14
CA ILE A 28 -0.50 12.78 -9.10
C ILE A 28 -1.09 14.18 -8.92
N VAL A 29 -1.44 14.55 -7.69
CA VAL A 29 -2.12 15.82 -7.39
C VAL A 29 -1.11 16.96 -7.34
N TYR A 30 -0.05 16.79 -6.56
CA TYR A 30 0.98 17.83 -6.37
C TYR A 30 2.09 17.78 -7.43
N LYS A 31 2.08 16.79 -8.33
CA LYS A 31 3.08 16.60 -9.40
C LYS A 31 4.53 16.60 -8.89
N SER A 32 4.73 16.18 -7.63
CA SER A 32 6.06 16.15 -7.02
C SER A 32 6.93 15.06 -7.65
N THR A 33 8.17 15.41 -7.98
CA THR A 33 9.17 14.48 -8.52
C THR A 33 10.01 13.82 -7.44
N ALA A 34 9.82 14.17 -6.16
CA ALA A 34 10.60 13.68 -5.04
C ALA A 34 10.59 12.14 -4.93
N PHE A 35 9.51 11.50 -5.37
CA PHE A 35 9.30 10.05 -5.22
C PHE A 35 9.51 9.26 -6.51
N LYS A 36 9.91 9.89 -7.63
CA LYS A 36 9.99 9.24 -8.95
C LYS A 36 10.93 8.02 -9.00
N GLY A 37 11.93 7.95 -8.12
CA GLY A 37 12.89 6.85 -8.07
C GLY A 37 12.42 5.61 -7.30
N ILE A 38 11.41 5.75 -6.43
CA ILE A 38 10.93 4.68 -5.54
C ILE A 38 9.45 4.35 -5.73
N PHE A 39 8.68 5.31 -6.26
CA PHE A 39 7.24 5.22 -6.41
C PHE A 39 6.82 5.10 -7.87
N SER A 40 5.90 4.17 -8.16
CA SER A 40 5.21 4.08 -9.44
C SER A 40 3.69 4.22 -9.24
N THR A 41 3.00 4.83 -10.21
CA THR A 41 1.56 5.11 -10.12
C THR A 41 0.72 3.85 -9.84
N TRP A 42 1.19 2.68 -10.27
CA TRP A 42 0.50 1.40 -10.10
C TRP A 42 0.72 0.74 -8.73
N GLN A 43 1.68 1.19 -7.93
CA GLN A 43 1.96 0.61 -6.60
C GLN A 43 0.78 0.78 -5.64
N PHE A 44 0.13 1.94 -5.62
CA PHE A 44 -1.01 2.16 -4.74
C PHE A 44 -2.21 1.24 -5.09
N PRO A 45 -2.69 1.19 -6.36
CA PRO A 45 -3.74 0.26 -6.76
C PRO A 45 -3.40 -1.22 -6.46
N MET A 46 -2.15 -1.62 -6.67
CA MET A 46 -1.71 -2.99 -6.38
C MET A 46 -1.76 -3.32 -4.89
N LEU A 47 -1.22 -2.44 -4.03
CA LEU A 47 -1.25 -2.63 -2.58
C LEU A 47 -2.68 -2.61 -2.04
N LEU A 48 -3.55 -1.79 -2.62
CA LEU A 48 -4.96 -1.74 -2.25
C LEU A 48 -5.65 -3.07 -2.58
N ALA A 49 -5.42 -3.61 -3.78
CA ALA A 49 -5.96 -4.91 -4.18
C ALA A 49 -5.46 -6.03 -3.25
N LEU A 50 -4.16 -6.04 -2.95
CA LEU A 50 -3.57 -7.03 -2.04
C LEU A 50 -4.14 -6.92 -0.62
N PHE A 51 -4.38 -5.70 -0.14
CA PHE A 51 -4.97 -5.47 1.18
C PHE A 51 -6.40 -5.99 1.25
N LEU A 52 -7.22 -5.70 0.24
CA LEU A 52 -8.58 -6.23 0.18
C LEU A 52 -8.56 -7.75 0.13
N ASP A 53 -7.81 -8.35 -0.79
CA ASP A 53 -7.70 -9.81 -0.92
C ASP A 53 -7.26 -10.45 0.40
N ALA A 54 -6.17 -9.96 1.00
CA ALA A 54 -5.66 -10.45 2.28
C ALA A 54 -6.64 -10.23 3.46
N SER A 55 -7.48 -9.19 3.42
CA SER A 55 -8.47 -8.93 4.47
C SER A 55 -9.71 -9.83 4.38
N PHE A 56 -10.02 -10.33 3.18
CA PHE A 56 -11.18 -11.19 2.91
C PHE A 56 -10.83 -12.68 2.82
N ILE A 57 -9.54 -13.02 2.74
CA ILE A 57 -9.06 -14.39 2.89
C ILE A 57 -9.08 -14.76 4.39
N GLU A 58 -10.08 -15.56 4.79
CA GLU A 58 -10.20 -16.17 6.13
C GLU A 58 -9.24 -17.35 6.35
#